data_AF-A0A1Y2J155-F1
#
_entry.id   AF-A0A1Y2J155-F1
#
_cell.length_a   1.000
_cell.length_b   1.000
_cell.length_c   1.000
_cell.angle_alpha   90.00
_cell.angle_beta   90.00
_cell.angle_gamma   90.00
#
_symmetry.space_group_name_H-M   'P 1'
#
loop_
_entity.id
_entity.type
_entity.pdbx_description
1 polymer ?
#
loop_
_entity_poly.entity_id
_entity_poly.type
_entity_poly.pdbx_seq_one_letter_code
_entity_poly.pdbx_strand_id
1 'polypeptide(L)'
;MEDEAFWNDDPKALQDSEWTKISSEFTNAGYREGITSGKESALQQGFDEGFAQVGAPIGRELGILRGLCSALIAFLTRASESTAQTETVLSEVRDIATQLANVRFSDIVPPDPEAIAHAKEHADSAAMDGDDDAEDLTDPANLNEEIKQKRDVERIEDLLAKMTANVAGEGAAQARPTVEDVARLKERLLAIAQGLGLSLQWS
;
A
#
# COMPACT_ATOMS: atom_id res chain seq x y z
N MET A 1 33.79 -50.60 42.18
CA MET A 1 32.36 -50.96 42.03
C MET A 1 31.56 -49.67 42.11
N GLU A 2 31.77 -48.74 41.17
CA GLU A 2 31.08 -47.43 41.16
C GLU A 2 30.57 -47.07 39.76
N ASP A 3 30.42 -48.05 38.85
CA ASP A 3 30.04 -47.81 37.46
C ASP A 3 28.63 -48.35 37.10
N GLU A 4 27.82 -48.76 38.09
CA GLU A 4 26.46 -49.31 37.86
C GLU A 4 25.32 -48.35 38.23
N ALA A 5 25.61 -47.21 38.86
CA ALA A 5 24.59 -46.26 39.32
C ALA A 5 24.13 -45.25 38.25
N PHE A 6 24.81 -45.18 37.10
CA PHE A 6 24.47 -44.25 36.01
C PHE A 6 23.24 -44.70 35.20
N TRP A 7 22.85 -45.97 35.29
CA TRP A 7 21.75 -46.57 34.51
C TRP A 7 20.51 -46.90 35.33
N ASN A 8 20.43 -46.47 36.59
CA ASN A 8 19.17 -46.57 37.33
C ASN A 8 18.29 -45.34 37.02
N ASP A 9 18.06 -45.11 35.73
CA ASP A 9 17.00 -44.23 35.24
C ASP A 9 15.68 -44.90 35.65
N ASP A 10 15.10 -44.45 36.77
CA ASP A 10 13.73 -44.81 37.09
C ASP A 10 12.87 -44.40 35.88
N PRO A 11 12.24 -45.35 35.16
CA PRO A 11 11.48 -45.04 33.96
C PRO A 11 10.37 -44.01 34.21
N LYS A 12 9.93 -43.85 35.47
CA LYS A 12 9.03 -42.75 35.86
C LYS A 12 9.69 -41.38 35.88
N ALA A 13 10.93 -41.27 36.34
CA ALA A 13 11.66 -40.01 36.36
C ALA A 13 11.96 -39.51 34.94
N LEU A 14 12.31 -40.44 34.04
CA LEU A 14 12.46 -40.12 32.62
C LEU A 14 11.11 -39.65 32.03
N GLN A 15 10.03 -40.38 32.29
CA GLN A 15 8.68 -40.03 31.84
C GLN A 15 8.22 -38.65 32.34
N ASP A 16 8.47 -38.33 33.61
CA ASP A 16 8.10 -37.04 34.21
C ASP A 16 8.91 -35.88 33.61
N SER A 17 10.19 -36.12 33.29
CA SER A 17 11.06 -35.12 32.64
C SER A 17 10.63 -34.86 31.18
N GLU A 18 10.28 -35.91 30.44
CA GLU A 18 9.74 -35.81 29.08
C GLU A 18 8.38 -35.11 29.09
N TRP A 19 7.51 -35.44 30.05
CA TRP A 19 6.22 -34.79 30.23
C TRP A 19 6.37 -33.30 30.55
N THR A 20 7.31 -32.94 31.43
CA THR A 20 7.58 -31.55 31.77
C THR A 20 8.10 -30.77 30.56
N LYS A 21 9.01 -31.37 29.79
CA LYS A 21 9.52 -30.77 28.56
C LYS A 21 8.41 -30.54 27.55
N ILE A 22 7.62 -31.57 27.26
CA ILE A 22 6.46 -31.50 26.35
C ILE A 22 5.47 -30.43 26.82
N SER A 23 5.13 -30.40 28.12
CA SER A 23 4.21 -29.40 28.68
C SER A 23 4.74 -27.97 28.55
N SER A 24 6.04 -27.75 28.77
CA SER A 24 6.67 -26.44 28.61
C SER A 24 6.67 -25.98 27.15
N GLU A 25 6.93 -26.90 26.21
CA GLU A 25 6.91 -26.63 24.77
C GLU A 25 5.49 -26.27 24.31
N PHE A 26 4.46 -27.04 24.73
CA PHE A 26 3.06 -26.73 24.44
C PHE A 26 2.63 -25.39 25.02
N THR A 27 3.03 -25.06 26.25
CA THR A 27 2.67 -23.79 26.91
C THR A 27 3.33 -22.61 26.20
N ASN A 28 4.63 -22.71 25.87
CA ASN A 28 5.35 -21.67 25.16
C ASN A 28 4.84 -21.50 23.73
N ALA A 29 4.55 -22.59 23.04
CA ALA A 29 3.97 -22.56 21.70
C ALA A 29 2.58 -21.91 21.72
N GLY A 30 1.70 -22.32 22.64
CA GLY A 30 0.36 -21.75 22.77
C GLY A 30 0.38 -20.27 23.19
N TYR A 31 1.33 -19.86 24.03
CA TYR A 31 1.51 -18.45 24.37
C TYR A 31 1.95 -17.62 23.16
N ARG A 32 2.96 -18.10 22.41
CA ARG A 32 3.42 -17.45 21.18
C ARG A 32 2.30 -17.36 20.14
N GLU A 33 1.59 -18.46 19.92
CA GLU A 33 0.45 -18.52 18.99
C GLU A 33 -0.67 -17.57 19.42
N GLY A 34 -1.00 -17.51 20.71
CA GLY A 34 -2.00 -16.57 21.24
C GLY A 34 -1.61 -15.10 21.03
N ILE A 35 -0.34 -14.75 21.25
CA ILE A 35 0.16 -13.40 20.98
C ILE A 35 0.10 -13.08 19.48
N THR A 36 0.58 -13.99 18.62
CA THR A 36 0.56 -13.80 17.17
C THR A 36 -0.88 -13.66 16.66
N SER A 37 -1.78 -14.55 17.07
CA SER A 37 -3.19 -14.52 16.66
C SER A 37 -3.90 -13.26 17.15
N GLY A 38 -3.61 -12.78 18.36
CA GLY A 38 -4.14 -11.51 18.88
C GLY A 38 -3.65 -10.30 18.08
N LYS A 39 -2.35 -10.25 17.77
CA LYS A 39 -1.75 -9.19 16.93
C LYS A 39 -2.34 -9.21 15.52
N GLU A 40 -2.42 -10.38 14.90
CA GLU A 40 -2.98 -10.55 13.56
C GLU A 40 -4.46 -10.15 13.50
N SER A 41 -5.26 -10.57 14.49
CA SER A 41 -6.68 -10.20 14.54
C SER A 41 -6.90 -8.70 14.68
N ALA A 42 -6.09 -8.01 15.47
CA ALA A 42 -6.18 -6.55 15.62
C ALA A 42 -5.73 -5.82 14.34
N LEU A 43 -4.64 -6.28 13.72
CA LEU A 43 -4.09 -5.71 12.49
C LEU A 43 -5.03 -5.92 11.29
N GLN A 44 -5.61 -7.12 11.15
CA GLN A 44 -6.50 -7.45 10.05
C GLN A 44 -7.77 -6.60 10.07
N GLN A 45 -8.33 -6.34 11.25
CA GLN A 45 -9.51 -5.47 11.38
C GLN A 45 -9.22 -4.05 10.85
N GLY A 46 -8.07 -3.47 11.22
CA GLY A 46 -7.66 -2.15 10.72
C GLY A 46 -7.41 -2.14 9.22
N PHE A 47 -6.79 -3.20 8.68
CA PHE A 47 -6.62 -3.35 7.24
C PHE A 47 -7.95 -3.44 6.49
N ASP A 48 -8.87 -4.29 6.95
CA ASP A 48 -10.17 -4.49 6.31
C ASP A 48 -10.98 -3.19 6.28
N GLU A 49 -10.95 -2.43 7.37
CA GLU A 49 -11.58 -1.11 7.45
C GLU A 49 -10.98 -0.12 6.44
N GLY A 50 -9.64 0.03 6.44
CA GLY A 50 -8.95 0.92 5.51
C GLY A 50 -9.16 0.52 4.05
N PHE A 51 -9.18 -0.79 3.76
CA PHE A 51 -9.47 -1.31 2.43
C PHE A 51 -10.91 -1.00 2.02
N ALA A 52 -11.90 -1.26 2.87
CA ALA A 52 -13.31 -1.06 2.52
C ALA A 52 -13.69 0.42 2.39
N GLN A 53 -13.18 1.27 3.30
CA GLN A 53 -13.60 2.68 3.37
C GLN A 53 -12.81 3.60 2.45
N VAL A 54 -11.52 3.31 2.22
CA VAL A 54 -10.61 4.23 1.51
C VAL A 54 -10.03 3.56 0.26
N GLY A 55 -9.41 2.39 0.42
CA GLY A 55 -8.68 1.71 -0.65
C GLY A 55 -9.55 1.32 -1.85
N ALA A 56 -10.59 0.55 -1.60
CA ALA A 56 -11.47 0.02 -2.64
C ALA A 56 -12.25 1.13 -3.37
N PRO A 57 -12.85 2.14 -2.70
CA PRO A 57 -13.54 3.23 -3.39
C PRO A 57 -12.62 4.03 -4.33
N ILE A 58 -11.45 4.44 -3.84
CA ILE A 58 -10.47 5.22 -4.61
C ILE A 58 -9.94 4.38 -5.78
N GLY A 59 -9.56 3.13 -5.51
CA GLY A 59 -9.05 2.22 -6.54
C GLY A 59 -10.09 1.94 -7.64
N ARG A 60 -11.36 1.76 -7.26
CA ARG A 60 -12.48 1.58 -8.20
C ARG A 60 -12.68 2.81 -9.06
N GLU A 61 -12.71 4.01 -8.47
CA GLU A 61 -12.89 5.26 -9.21
C GLU A 61 -11.77 5.49 -10.23
N LEU A 62 -10.50 5.37 -9.83
CA LEU A 62 -9.37 5.48 -10.76
C LEU A 62 -9.40 4.40 -11.85
N GLY A 63 -9.76 3.17 -11.49
CA GLY A 63 -9.90 2.07 -12.44
C GLY A 63 -10.94 2.36 -13.52
N ILE A 64 -12.09 2.91 -13.13
CA ILE A 64 -13.15 3.31 -14.05
C ILE A 64 -12.67 4.44 -14.98
N LEU A 65 -12.01 5.48 -14.44
CA LEU A 65 -11.50 6.59 -15.26
C LEU A 65 -10.48 6.10 -16.31
N ARG A 66 -9.50 5.28 -15.89
CA ARG A 66 -8.49 4.71 -16.81
C ARG A 66 -9.12 3.79 -17.85
N GLY A 67 -10.09 2.98 -17.45
CA GLY A 67 -10.87 2.13 -18.35
C GLY A 67 -11.65 2.94 -19.38
N LEU A 68 -12.29 4.04 -18.96
CA LEU A 68 -13.02 4.94 -19.83
C LEU A 68 -12.10 5.62 -20.86
N CYS A 69 -10.96 6.15 -20.43
CA CYS A 69 -9.95 6.69 -21.34
C CYS A 69 -9.55 5.65 -22.41
N SER A 70 -9.30 4.41 -21.98
CA SER A 70 -8.90 3.32 -22.87
C SER A 70 -10.00 2.97 -23.88
N ALA A 71 -11.26 2.93 -23.43
CA ALA A 71 -12.42 2.69 -24.28
C ALA A 71 -12.62 3.83 -25.30
N LEU A 72 -12.49 5.09 -24.87
CA LEU A 72 -12.60 6.26 -25.75
C LEU A 72 -11.47 6.28 -26.80
N ILE A 73 -10.22 6.01 -26.39
CA ILE A 73 -9.09 5.90 -27.34
C ILE A 73 -9.36 4.82 -28.38
N ALA A 74 -9.80 3.63 -27.95
CA ALA A 74 -10.11 2.53 -28.87
C ALA A 74 -11.26 2.88 -29.82
N PHE A 75 -12.31 3.53 -29.32
CA PHE A 75 -13.47 3.97 -30.11
C PHE A 75 -13.06 5.00 -31.17
N LEU A 76 -12.36 6.06 -30.76
CA LEU A 76 -11.91 7.15 -31.64
C LEU A 76 -10.88 6.68 -32.67
N THR A 77 -10.00 5.74 -32.32
CA THR A 77 -9.01 5.16 -33.25
C THR A 77 -9.66 4.29 -34.32
N ARG A 78 -10.78 3.63 -33.99
CA ARG A 78 -11.52 2.75 -34.92
C ARG A 78 -12.50 3.50 -35.82
N ALA A 79 -12.89 4.71 -35.45
CA ALA A 79 -13.76 5.55 -36.26
C ALA A 79 -13.07 5.86 -37.61
N SER A 80 -13.70 5.42 -38.70
CA SER A 80 -13.14 5.49 -40.06
C SER A 80 -13.04 6.90 -40.64
N GLU A 81 -13.70 7.88 -40.01
CA GLU A 81 -13.66 9.30 -40.39
C GLU A 81 -12.73 10.06 -39.45
N SER A 82 -11.43 10.01 -39.73
CA SER A 82 -10.44 10.86 -39.06
C SER A 82 -10.63 12.30 -39.52
N THR A 83 -11.47 13.04 -38.80
CA THR A 83 -11.55 14.50 -38.93
C THR A 83 -10.52 15.14 -38.00
N ALA A 84 -10.11 16.37 -38.30
CA ALA A 84 -9.19 17.14 -37.45
C ALA A 84 -9.70 17.24 -36.00
N GLN A 85 -11.02 17.26 -35.81
CA GLN A 85 -11.66 17.26 -34.49
C GLN A 85 -11.47 15.93 -33.76
N THR A 86 -11.62 14.78 -34.43
CA THR A 86 -11.36 13.46 -33.85
C THR A 86 -9.92 13.33 -33.36
N GLU A 87 -8.94 13.83 -34.13
CA GLU A 87 -7.52 13.77 -33.73
C GLU A 87 -7.23 14.68 -32.52
N THR A 88 -7.85 15.86 -32.44
CA THR A 88 -7.71 16.73 -31.26
C THR A 88 -8.32 16.14 -30.00
N VAL A 89 -9.47 15.48 -30.12
CA VAL A 89 -10.09 14.79 -28.97
C VAL A 89 -9.26 13.57 -28.58
N LEU A 90 -8.71 12.84 -29.55
CA LEU A 90 -7.87 11.68 -29.30
C LEU A 90 -6.56 12.05 -28.59
N SER A 91 -5.92 13.16 -28.97
CA SER A 91 -4.72 13.65 -28.28
C SER A 91 -5.04 14.10 -26.85
N GLU A 92 -6.18 14.76 -26.64
CA GLU A 92 -6.64 15.16 -25.31
C GLU A 92 -6.93 13.95 -24.41
N VAL A 93 -7.63 12.93 -24.90
CA VAL A 93 -7.90 11.72 -24.10
C VAL A 93 -6.61 10.95 -23.77
N ARG A 94 -5.62 10.95 -24.68
CA ARG A 94 -4.29 10.37 -24.42
C ARG A 94 -3.54 11.13 -23.33
N ASP A 95 -3.60 12.46 -23.33
CA ASP A 95 -3.01 13.31 -22.28
C ASP A 95 -3.70 13.10 -20.92
N ILE A 96 -5.03 12.98 -20.89
CA ILE A 96 -5.75 12.62 -19.66
C ILE A 96 -5.34 11.23 -19.19
N ALA A 97 -5.16 10.27 -20.10
CA ALA A 97 -4.74 8.91 -19.76
C ALA A 97 -3.34 8.86 -19.16
N THR A 98 -2.37 9.62 -19.70
CA THR A 98 -1.01 9.71 -19.13
C THR A 98 -1.02 10.37 -17.76
N GLN A 99 -1.80 11.44 -17.58
CA GLN A 99 -1.94 12.10 -16.28
C GLN A 99 -2.57 11.15 -15.24
N LEU A 100 -3.65 10.45 -15.59
CA LEU A 100 -4.27 9.46 -14.71
C LEU A 100 -3.36 8.27 -14.42
N ALA A 101 -2.47 7.88 -15.33
CA ALA A 101 -1.51 6.80 -15.09
C ALA A 101 -0.44 7.20 -14.06
N ASN A 102 -0.07 8.48 -14.02
CA ASN A 102 0.92 9.01 -13.08
C ASN A 102 0.36 9.24 -11.66
N VAL A 103 -0.96 9.24 -11.48
CA VAL A 103 -1.60 9.35 -10.15
C VAL A 103 -1.29 8.11 -9.32
N ARG A 104 -0.59 8.30 -8.19
CA ARG A 104 -0.32 7.25 -7.20
C ARG A 104 -1.38 7.26 -6.11
N PHE A 105 -1.57 6.10 -5.49
CA PHE A 105 -2.51 5.95 -4.37
C PHE A 105 -2.08 6.82 -3.18
N SER A 106 -0.76 6.92 -2.92
CA SER A 106 -0.20 7.74 -1.83
C SER A 106 -0.44 9.25 -1.97
N ASP A 107 -0.80 9.74 -3.16
CA ASP A 107 -1.02 11.17 -3.41
C ASP A 107 -2.49 11.59 -3.24
N ILE A 108 -3.43 10.65 -3.31
CA ILE A 108 -4.88 10.90 -3.31
C ILE A 108 -5.58 10.41 -2.03
N VAL A 109 -4.91 9.57 -1.25
CA VAL A 109 -5.46 9.03 -0.02
C VAL A 109 -5.49 10.10 1.06
N PRO A 110 -6.62 10.27 1.77
CA PRO A 110 -6.70 11.14 2.93
C PRO A 110 -5.68 10.74 4.00
N PRO A 111 -4.98 11.69 4.64
CA PRO A 111 -4.09 11.39 5.74
C PRO A 111 -4.86 10.75 6.89
N ASP A 112 -4.36 9.62 7.41
CA ASP A 112 -4.90 8.96 8.60
C ASP A 112 -4.32 9.62 9.87
N PRO A 113 -5.12 10.38 10.64
CA PRO A 113 -4.65 11.08 11.82
C PRO A 113 -4.26 10.13 12.97
N GLU A 114 -4.90 8.95 13.06
CA GLU A 114 -4.63 7.97 14.12
C GLU A 114 -3.30 7.27 13.85
N ALA A 115 -3.05 6.88 12.60
CA ALA A 115 -1.74 6.35 12.19
C ALA A 115 -0.60 7.36 12.39
N ILE A 116 -0.85 8.65 12.14
CA ILE A 116 0.14 9.72 12.36
C ILE A 116 0.43 9.92 13.86
N ALA A 117 -0.60 9.89 14.71
CA ALA A 117 -0.44 10.02 16.15
C ALA A 117 0.36 8.84 16.72
N HIS A 118 0.01 7.61 16.32
CA HIS A 118 0.71 6.41 16.75
C HIS A 118 2.18 6.38 16.28
N ALA A 119 2.45 6.76 15.02
CA ALA A 119 3.82 6.86 14.53
C ALA A 119 4.66 7.92 15.28
N LYS A 120 4.02 9.01 15.72
CA LYS A 120 4.67 10.05 16.52
C LYS A 120 5.01 9.55 17.92
N GLU A 121 4.09 8.85 18.57
CA GLU A 121 4.32 8.27 19.91
C GLU A 121 5.47 7.25 19.91
N HIS A 122 5.58 6.43 18.87
CA HIS A 122 6.71 5.51 18.69
C HIS A 122 8.05 6.22 18.41
N ALA A 123 8.03 7.32 17.65
CA ALA A 123 9.24 8.11 17.41
C ALA A 123 9.73 8.79 18.70
N ASP A 124 8.80 9.25 19.54
CA ASP A 124 9.11 9.86 20.84
C ASP A 124 9.62 8.80 21.85
N SER A 125 9.14 7.54 21.79
CA SER A 125 9.66 6.45 22.63
C SER A 125 11.04 5.94 22.16
N ALA A 126 11.27 5.82 20.85
CA ALA A 126 12.56 5.41 20.28
C ALA A 126 13.69 6.43 20.51
N ALA A 127 13.35 7.70 20.76
CA ALA A 127 14.33 8.73 21.12
C ALA A 127 14.77 8.69 22.60
N MET A 128 14.09 7.90 23.45
CA MET A 128 14.37 7.79 24.89
C MET A 128 15.15 6.54 25.30
N ASP A 129 14.93 5.39 24.65
CA ASP A 129 15.74 4.18 24.84
C ASP A 129 16.66 3.99 23.64
N GLY A 130 17.95 4.27 23.82
CA GLY A 130 18.99 4.03 22.81
C GLY A 130 19.37 2.55 22.66
N ASP A 131 18.39 1.65 22.75
CA ASP A 131 18.59 0.20 22.70
C ASP A 131 18.09 -0.33 21.34
N ASP A 132 19.03 -0.56 20.43
CA ASP A 132 18.82 -1.12 19.08
C ASP A 132 18.69 -2.67 19.09
N ASP A 133 18.69 -3.32 20.27
CA ASP A 133 18.91 -4.77 20.42
C ASP A 133 17.68 -5.56 20.91
N ALA A 134 16.50 -5.23 20.40
CA ALA A 134 15.35 -6.13 20.47
C ALA A 134 15.00 -6.64 19.06
N GLU A 135 15.76 -7.65 18.58
CA GLU A 135 15.30 -8.51 17.49
C GLU A 135 14.09 -9.35 17.97
N ASP A 136 12.94 -8.72 18.19
CA ASP A 136 11.66 -9.41 18.14
C ASP A 136 11.30 -9.59 16.66
N LEU A 137 11.58 -10.79 16.13
CA LEU A 137 11.26 -11.21 14.76
C LEU A 137 9.74 -11.16 14.43
N THR A 138 8.89 -10.63 15.32
CA THR A 138 7.44 -10.43 15.13
C THR A 138 6.97 -8.99 15.35
N ASP A 139 7.88 -8.02 15.31
CA ASP A 139 7.58 -6.61 15.59
C ASP A 139 6.97 -5.86 14.37
N PRO A 140 5.78 -5.24 14.49
CA PRO A 140 5.20 -4.33 13.49
C PRO A 140 6.12 -3.15 13.07
N ALA A 141 7.20 -2.90 13.81
CA ALA A 141 8.27 -1.99 13.39
C ALA A 141 8.89 -2.35 12.02
N ASN A 142 9.04 -3.63 11.67
CA ASN A 142 9.60 -4.05 10.37
C ASN A 142 8.71 -3.66 9.17
N LEU A 143 7.38 -3.73 9.34
CA LEU A 143 6.42 -3.27 8.32
C LEU A 143 6.51 -1.75 8.12
N ASN A 144 6.76 -1.01 9.20
CA ASN A 144 6.99 0.42 9.14
C ASN A 144 8.30 0.75 8.41
N GLU A 145 9.34 -0.06 8.57
CA GLU A 145 10.58 0.08 7.81
C GLU A 145 10.38 -0.15 6.31
N GLU A 146 9.62 -1.17 5.90
CA GLU A 146 9.28 -1.38 4.49
C GLU A 146 8.47 -0.21 3.90
N ILE A 147 7.50 0.32 4.66
CA ILE A 147 6.71 1.49 4.24
C ILE A 147 7.63 2.72 4.11
N LYS A 148 8.54 2.92 5.05
CA LYS A 148 9.54 4.01 5.02
C LYS A 148 10.45 3.88 3.80
N GLN A 149 10.99 2.69 3.55
CA GLN A 149 11.80 2.40 2.36
C GLN A 149 11.04 2.68 1.07
N LYS A 150 9.77 2.26 0.96
CA LYS A 150 8.93 2.58 -0.21
C LYS A 150 8.78 4.09 -0.38
N ARG A 151 8.48 4.84 0.69
CA ARG A 151 8.36 6.31 0.62
C ARG A 151 9.67 6.99 0.24
N ASP A 152 10.81 6.45 0.68
CA ASP A 152 12.13 6.96 0.32
C ASP A 152 12.45 6.70 -1.16
N VAL A 153 12.08 5.52 -1.69
CA VAL A 153 12.16 5.23 -3.13
C VAL A 153 11.27 6.18 -3.93
N GLU A 154 10.03 6.43 -3.50
CA GLU A 154 9.13 7.39 -4.16
C GLU A 154 9.73 8.81 -4.17
N ARG A 155 10.40 9.23 -3.09
CA ARG A 155 11.10 10.52 -3.04
C ARG A 155 12.27 10.59 -4.02
N ILE A 156 13.02 9.51 -4.17
CA ILE A 156 14.13 9.44 -5.12
C ILE A 156 13.60 9.54 -6.55
N GLU A 157 12.51 8.84 -6.87
CA GLU A 157 11.84 8.94 -8.17
C GLU A 157 11.39 10.38 -8.47
N ASP A 158 10.81 11.07 -7.49
CA ASP A 158 10.42 12.49 -7.63
C ASP A 158 11.64 13.40 -7.91
N LEU A 159 12.76 13.15 -7.22
CA LEU A 159 14.00 13.90 -7.43
C LEU A 159 14.58 13.65 -8.83
N LEU A 160 14.56 12.40 -9.29
CA LEU A 160 14.99 12.03 -10.63
C LEU A 160 14.10 12.68 -11.69
N ALA A 161 12.78 12.64 -11.54
CA ALA A 161 11.84 13.29 -12.45
C ALA A 161 12.05 14.81 -12.51
N LYS A 162 12.34 15.45 -11.39
CA LYS A 162 12.69 16.89 -11.35
C LYS A 162 14.01 17.16 -12.07
N MET A 163 15.02 16.31 -11.88
CA MET A 163 16.33 16.48 -12.51
C MET A 163 16.25 16.28 -14.02
N THR A 164 15.47 15.29 -14.50
CA THR A 164 15.26 15.08 -15.94
C THR A 164 14.47 16.21 -16.59
N ALA A 165 13.41 16.72 -15.95
CA ALA A 165 12.67 17.88 -16.42
C ALA A 165 13.54 19.15 -16.53
N ASN A 166 14.44 19.34 -15.55
CA ASN A 166 15.36 20.48 -15.54
C ASN A 166 16.44 20.39 -16.64
N VAL A 167 16.85 19.18 -17.04
CA VAL A 167 17.78 18.94 -18.17
C VAL A 167 17.08 19.11 -19.53
N ALA A 168 15.78 18.80 -19.62
CA ALA A 168 14.99 18.92 -20.85
C ALA A 168 14.58 20.37 -21.20
N GLY A 169 14.78 21.34 -20.30
CA GLY A 169 14.39 22.74 -20.52
C GLY A 169 12.87 22.97 -20.48
N GLU A 170 12.09 21.97 -20.07
CA GLU A 170 10.64 22.06 -19.88
C GLU A 170 10.36 22.59 -18.48
N GLY A 171 10.20 23.91 -18.38
CA GLY A 171 9.86 24.61 -17.16
C GLY A 171 8.41 24.35 -16.71
N ALA A 172 8.19 23.25 -16.01
CA ALA A 172 7.24 23.09 -14.90
C ALA A 172 7.32 21.64 -14.41
N ALA A 173 8.04 21.40 -13.31
CA ALA A 173 7.89 20.13 -12.59
C ALA A 173 6.42 20.01 -12.19
N GLN A 174 5.67 19.09 -12.81
CA GLN A 174 4.28 18.84 -12.43
C GLN A 174 4.26 18.53 -10.93
N ALA A 175 3.55 19.37 -10.17
CA ALA A 175 3.30 19.13 -8.76
C ALA A 175 2.61 17.77 -8.60
N ARG A 176 2.82 17.10 -7.45
CA ARG A 176 2.20 15.80 -7.17
C ARG A 176 0.69 15.88 -7.48
N PRO A 177 0.13 14.92 -8.23
CA PRO A 177 -1.28 14.95 -8.60
C PRO A 177 -2.15 14.98 -7.34
N THR A 178 -2.96 16.02 -7.19
CA THR A 178 -3.85 16.15 -6.03
C THR A 178 -5.21 15.51 -6.31
N VAL A 179 -6.00 15.27 -5.25
CA VAL A 179 -7.39 14.80 -5.37
C VAL A 179 -8.23 15.73 -6.26
N GLU A 180 -7.97 17.03 -6.20
CA GLU A 180 -8.63 18.05 -7.02
C GLU A 180 -8.27 17.91 -8.50
N ASP A 181 -7.04 17.51 -8.81
CA ASP A 181 -6.62 17.25 -10.19
C ASP A 181 -7.34 16.04 -10.78
N VAL A 182 -7.51 14.98 -9.99
CA VAL A 182 -8.31 13.81 -10.40
C VAL A 182 -9.76 14.19 -10.66
N ALA A 183 -10.36 15.02 -9.80
CA ALA A 183 -11.72 15.52 -9.99
C ALA A 183 -11.84 16.35 -11.28
N ARG A 184 -10.89 17.25 -11.54
CA ARG A 184 -10.83 18.02 -12.79
C ARG A 184 -10.68 17.14 -14.03
N LEU A 185 -9.83 16.11 -13.97
CA LEU A 185 -9.65 15.16 -15.06
C LEU A 185 -10.92 14.35 -15.32
N LYS A 186 -11.63 13.94 -14.26
CA LYS A 186 -12.94 13.28 -14.36
C LYS A 186 -13.98 14.17 -15.05
N GLU A 187 -14.10 15.44 -14.64
CA GLU A 187 -15.04 16.38 -15.26
C GLU A 187 -14.73 16.58 -16.76
N ARG A 188 -13.46 16.78 -17.10
CA ARG A 188 -13.02 16.91 -18.50
C ARG A 188 -13.36 15.66 -19.32
N LEU A 189 -13.07 14.48 -18.77
CA LEU A 189 -13.35 13.21 -19.44
C LEU A 189 -14.86 12.99 -19.67
N LEU A 190 -15.68 13.36 -18.69
CA LEU A 190 -17.15 13.30 -18.81
C LEU A 190 -17.67 14.28 -19.86
N ALA A 191 -17.11 15.49 -19.93
CA ALA A 191 -17.48 16.47 -20.96
C ALA A 191 -17.17 15.96 -22.37
N ILE A 192 -16.00 15.32 -22.57
CA ILE A 192 -15.63 14.69 -23.84
C ILE A 192 -16.61 13.57 -24.19
N ALA A 193 -16.92 12.70 -23.22
CA ALA A 193 -17.84 11.59 -23.45
C ALA A 193 -19.28 12.07 -23.78
N GLN A 194 -19.77 13.12 -23.11
CA GLN A 194 -21.04 13.76 -23.45
C GLN A 194 -21.03 14.38 -24.86
N GLY A 195 -19.92 15.02 -25.25
CA GLY A 195 -19.74 15.55 -26.60
C GLY A 195 -19.80 14.46 -27.70
N LEU A 196 -19.44 13.23 -27.35
CA LEU A 196 -19.55 12.04 -28.21
C LEU A 196 -20.91 11.33 -28.12
N GLY A 197 -21.85 11.85 -27.32
CA GLY A 197 -23.18 11.26 -27.13
C GLY A 197 -23.21 10.02 -26.22
N LEU A 198 -22.13 9.75 -25.48
CA LEU A 198 -22.05 8.64 -24.54
C LEU A 198 -22.60 9.08 -23.18
N SER A 199 -23.75 8.55 -22.77
CA SER A 199 -24.27 8.74 -21.41
C SER A 199 -23.59 7.74 -20.46
N LEU A 200 -22.59 8.20 -19.72
CA LEU A 200 -21.95 7.41 -18.68
C LEU A 200 -22.80 7.39 -17.42
N GLN A 201 -23.31 6.22 -17.07
CA GLN A 201 -23.90 5.99 -15.75
C GLN A 201 -22.77 5.66 -14.77
N TRP A 202 -22.44 6.64 -13.92
CA TRP A 202 -21.57 6.43 -12.77
C TRP A 202 -22.41 5.82 -11.64
N SER A 203 -22.12 4.58 -11.22
CA SER A 203 -22.79 3.89 -10.11
C SER A 203 -21.80 3.35 -9.11
#